data_AF-A0A1F5ZQG1-F1
#
_entry.id   AF-A0A1F5ZQG1-F1
#
_cell.length_a   1.000
_cell.length_b   1.000
_cell.length_c   1.000
_cell.angle_alpha   90.00
_cell.angle_beta   90.00
_cell.angle_gamma   90.00
#
_symmetry.space_group_name_H-M   'P 1'
#
loop_
_entity.id
_entity.type
_entity.pdbx_description
1 polymer ?
#
loop_
_entity_poly.entity_id
_entity_poly.type
_entity_poly.pdbx_seq_one_letter_code
_entity_poly.pdbx_strand_id
1 'polypeptide(L)'
;MKGDFMTYTQKIINIGNSLGITLPKDTVNKLKLKAGLPVIVDFDEEERTYRVDPRPTKKEIKKKKITSVAIKPEFESWANTFINKNIDLFKKLAHRNDIPNH
;
A
#
# COMPACT_ATOMS: atom_id res chain seq x y z
N MET A 1 12.52 -12.11 -11.88
CA MET A 1 11.49 -13.09 -12.31
C MET A 1 10.37 -12.30 -12.98
N LYS A 2 10.20 -12.46 -14.28
CA LYS A 2 9.19 -11.73 -15.07
C LYS A 2 7.86 -12.46 -14.85
N GLY A 3 6.99 -11.90 -14.00
CA GLY A 3 5.66 -12.44 -13.80
C GLY A 3 4.87 -12.33 -15.09
N ASP A 4 4.29 -13.42 -15.55
CA ASP A 4 3.44 -13.45 -16.73
C ASP A 4 2.14 -12.71 -16.41
N PHE A 5 1.94 -11.54 -17.01
CA PHE A 5 0.73 -10.74 -16.81
C PHE A 5 -0.37 -11.24 -17.74
N MET A 6 -1.31 -12.02 -17.20
CA MET A 6 -2.53 -12.36 -17.93
C MET A 6 -3.45 -11.14 -18.00
N THR A 7 -3.64 -10.59 -19.20
CA THR A 7 -4.52 -9.44 -19.44
C THR A 7 -5.91 -9.93 -19.85
N TYR A 8 -6.95 -9.49 -19.14
CA TYR A 8 -8.34 -9.78 -19.47
C TYR A 8 -9.09 -8.47 -19.72
N THR A 9 -9.74 -8.34 -20.88
CA THR A 9 -10.62 -7.20 -21.14
C THR A 9 -11.98 -7.48 -20.52
N GLN A 10 -12.43 -6.59 -19.63
CA GLN A 10 -13.73 -6.67 -18.96
C GLN A 10 -14.49 -5.36 -19.15
N LYS A 11 -15.82 -5.45 -19.19
CA LYS A 11 -16.68 -4.27 -19.29
C LYS A 11 -16.99 -3.72 -17.91
N ILE A 12 -17.12 -2.41 -17.81
CA ILE A 12 -17.71 -1.76 -16.64
C ILE A 12 -19.22 -1.98 -16.73
N ILE A 13 -19.81 -2.45 -15.63
CA ILE A 13 -21.24 -2.72 -15.51
C ILE A 13 -21.88 -1.79 -14.47
N ASN A 14 -23.16 -1.52 -14.64
CA ASN A 14 -23.93 -0.73 -13.67
C ASN A 14 -24.49 -1.64 -12.57
N ILE A 15 -24.33 -1.23 -11.31
CA ILE A 15 -24.78 -1.93 -10.11
C ILE A 15 -25.56 -0.94 -9.24
N GLY A 16 -26.86 -0.84 -9.49
CA GLY A 16 -27.72 0.15 -8.81
C GLY A 16 -27.25 1.58 -9.13
N ASN A 17 -26.78 2.29 -8.10
CA ASN A 17 -26.22 3.65 -8.20
C ASN A 17 -24.68 3.67 -8.28
N SER A 18 -24.05 2.53 -8.57
CA SER A 18 -22.60 2.38 -8.58
C SER A 18 -22.13 1.67 -9.86
N LEU A 19 -20.84 1.77 -10.16
CA LEU A 19 -20.21 1.02 -11.24
C LEU A 19 -19.36 -0.12 -10.67
N GLY A 20 -19.20 -1.19 -11.44
CA GLY A 20 -18.36 -2.32 -11.07
C GLY A 20 -17.69 -2.98 -12.28
N ILE A 21 -16.67 -3.80 -11.99
CA ILE A 21 -16.01 -4.66 -12.98
C ILE A 21 -16.18 -6.12 -12.56
N THR A 22 -16.28 -7.00 -13.55
CA THR A 22 -16.35 -8.45 -13.32
C THR A 22 -14.96 -9.04 -13.24
N LEU A 23 -14.68 -9.75 -12.15
CA LEU A 23 -13.44 -10.53 -12.02
C LEU A 23 -13.61 -11.91 -12.67
N PRO A 24 -12.68 -12.37 -13.51
CA PRO A 24 -12.70 -13.72 -14.05
C PRO A 24 -12.76 -14.77 -12.94
N LYS A 25 -13.55 -15.84 -13.15
CA LYS A 25 -13.75 -16.92 -12.16
C LYS A 25 -12.42 -17.57 -11.75
N ASP A 26 -11.50 -17.71 -12.69
CA ASP A 26 -10.17 -18.27 -12.44
C ASP A 26 -9.36 -17.41 -11.45
N THR A 27 -9.34 -16.10 -11.62
CA THR A 27 -8.70 -15.13 -10.72
C THR A 27 -9.31 -15.19 -9.32
N VAL A 28 -10.65 -15.22 -9.23
CA VAL A 28 -11.37 -15.32 -7.96
C VAL A 28 -10.98 -16.60 -7.20
N ASN A 29 -10.90 -17.74 -7.90
CA ASN A 29 -10.52 -19.01 -7.30
C ASN A 29 -9.04 -19.04 -6.87
N LYS A 30 -8.11 -18.58 -7.73
CA LYS A 30 -6.68 -18.52 -7.43
C LYS A 30 -6.37 -17.65 -6.22
N LEU A 31 -7.01 -16.48 -6.16
CA LEU A 31 -6.84 -15.52 -5.06
C LEU A 31 -7.77 -15.81 -3.87
N LYS A 32 -8.58 -16.88 -3.94
CA LYS A 32 -9.57 -17.29 -2.92
C LYS A 32 -10.47 -16.12 -2.48
N LEU A 33 -10.81 -15.24 -3.41
CA LEU A 33 -11.68 -14.09 -3.16
C LEU A 33 -13.11 -14.57 -2.95
N LYS A 34 -13.85 -13.90 -2.08
CA LYS A 34 -15.26 -14.17 -1.80
C LYS A 34 -16.05 -12.86 -1.87
N ALA A 35 -17.30 -12.94 -2.29
CA ALA A 35 -18.22 -11.81 -2.21
C ALA A 35 -18.33 -11.34 -0.74
N GLY A 36 -18.35 -10.02 -0.53
CA GLY A 36 -18.37 -9.41 0.80
C GLY A 36 -17.01 -9.34 1.50
N LEU A 37 -15.92 -9.82 0.89
CA LEU A 37 -14.57 -9.61 1.41
C LEU A 37 -14.23 -8.10 1.36
N PRO A 38 -13.81 -7.48 2.48
CA PRO A 38 -13.34 -6.11 2.45
C PRO A 38 -12.03 -6.02 1.64
N VAL A 39 -11.96 -5.04 0.76
CA VAL A 39 -10.78 -4.75 -0.07
C VAL A 39 -10.36 -3.30 0.13
N ILE A 40 -9.08 -3.03 -0.13
CA ILE A 40 -8.53 -1.68 -0.26
C ILE A 40 -8.38 -1.43 -1.76
N VAL A 41 -8.81 -0.26 -2.21
CA VAL A 41 -8.70 0.17 -3.60
C VAL A 41 -7.87 1.45 -3.61
N ASP A 42 -6.69 1.36 -4.19
CA ASP A 42 -5.80 2.50 -4.42
C ASP A 42 -5.85 2.88 -5.90
N PHE A 43 -5.86 4.19 -6.18
CA PHE A 43 -5.78 4.71 -7.52
C PHE A 43 -4.45 5.43 -7.70
N ASP A 44 -3.66 4.93 -8.64
CA ASP A 44 -2.44 5.59 -9.10
C ASP A 44 -2.80 6.48 -10.29
N GLU A 45 -2.72 7.80 -10.09
CA GLU A 45 -3.12 8.78 -11.12
C GLU A 45 -2.12 8.85 -12.28
N GLU A 46 -0.84 8.63 -12.00
CA GLU A 46 0.24 8.69 -12.99
C GLU A 46 0.14 7.50 -13.95
N GLU A 47 0.00 6.29 -13.40
CA GLU A 47 -0.15 5.04 -14.15
C GLU A 47 -1.60 4.78 -14.57
N ARG A 48 -2.55 5.65 -14.18
CA ARG A 48 -4.00 5.53 -14.39
C ARG A 48 -4.54 4.14 -14.03
N THR A 49 -4.01 3.56 -12.96
CA THR A 49 -4.23 2.16 -12.62
C THR A 49 -4.91 2.04 -11.26
N TYR A 50 -5.93 1.19 -11.19
CA TYR A 50 -6.51 0.77 -9.92
C TYR A 50 -5.82 -0.47 -9.41
N ARG A 51 -5.35 -0.40 -8.17
CA ARG A 51 -4.81 -1.53 -7.43
C ARG A 51 -5.82 -1.97 -6.37
N VAL A 52 -6.15 -3.26 -6.37
CA VAL A 52 -7.10 -3.84 -5.43
C VAL A 52 -6.40 -4.92 -4.61
N ASP A 53 -6.31 -4.71 -3.31
CA ASP A 53 -5.72 -5.66 -2.37
C ASP A 53 -6.75 -6.11 -1.34
N PRO A 54 -6.78 -7.40 -0.96
CA PRO A 54 -7.64 -7.88 0.12
C PRO A 54 -7.25 -7.20 1.43
N ARG A 55 -8.24 -6.64 2.14
CA ARG A 55 -7.96 -5.97 3.42
C ARG A 55 -7.50 -7.02 4.44
N PRO A 56 -6.30 -6.88 5.03
CA PRO A 56 -5.81 -7.85 5.98
C PRO A 56 -6.71 -7.84 7.24
N THR A 57 -7.06 -9.03 7.72
CA THR A 57 -7.86 -9.15 8.96
C THR A 57 -6.97 -8.89 10.19
N LYS A 58 -7.56 -8.40 11.30
CA LYS A 58 -6.82 -8.17 12.57
C LYS A 58 -6.01 -9.39 13.04
N LYS A 59 -6.50 -10.61 12.77
CA LYS A 59 -5.79 -11.86 13.08
C LYS A 59 -4.55 -12.07 12.19
N GLU A 60 -4.63 -11.74 10.90
CA GLU A 60 -3.48 -11.82 9.98
C GLU A 60 -2.46 -10.71 10.23
N ILE A 61 -2.90 -9.50 10.57
CA ILE A 61 -2.02 -8.40 10.98
C ILE A 61 -1.19 -8.80 12.19
N LYS A 62 -1.82 -9.41 13.22
CA LYS A 62 -1.14 -9.96 14.40
C LYS A 62 -0.19 -11.13 14.06
N LYS A 63 -0.62 -12.05 13.19
CA LYS A 63 0.16 -13.26 12.86
C LYS A 63 1.36 -12.98 11.94
N LYS A 64 1.27 -11.98 11.06
CA LYS A 64 2.34 -11.64 10.11
C LYS A 64 3.25 -10.49 10.54
N LYS A 65 3.10 -9.91 11.76
CA LYS A 65 3.76 -8.64 12.12
C LYS A 65 3.67 -7.62 10.97
N ILE A 66 2.51 -7.49 10.35
CA ILE A 66 2.31 -6.44 9.33
C ILE A 66 2.10 -5.15 10.11
N THR A 67 3.18 -4.61 10.65
CA THR A 67 3.28 -3.19 10.93
C THR A 67 3.11 -2.50 9.58
N SER A 68 2.25 -1.49 9.53
CA SER A 68 2.01 -0.64 8.37
C SER A 68 3.30 -0.39 7.58
N VAL A 69 3.29 -0.75 6.30
CA VAL A 69 4.45 -0.74 5.39
C VAL A 69 5.54 -1.73 5.86
N ALA A 70 5.66 -2.86 5.15
CA ALA A 70 6.87 -3.67 5.24
C ALA A 70 8.04 -2.81 4.69
N ILE A 71 8.65 -2.03 5.57
CA ILE A 71 9.86 -1.28 5.26
C ILE A 71 10.89 -2.32 4.79
N LYS A 72 11.30 -2.23 3.53
CA LYS A 72 12.34 -3.12 3.01
C LYS A 72 13.59 -2.95 3.88
N PRO A 73 14.31 -4.03 4.25
CA PRO A 73 15.55 -3.93 5.02
C PRO A 73 16.56 -2.94 4.42
N GLU A 74 16.57 -2.84 3.09
CA GLU A 74 17.38 -1.87 2.32
C GLU A 74 17.00 -0.42 2.62
N PHE A 75 15.70 -0.13 2.75
CA PHE A 75 15.22 1.20 3.12
C PHE A 75 15.52 1.53 4.58
N GLU A 76 15.37 0.56 5.49
CA GLU A 76 15.74 0.75 6.91
C GLU A 76 17.24 1.06 7.06
N SER A 77 18.09 0.33 6.32
CA SER A 77 19.55 0.57 6.32
C SER A 77 19.90 1.95 5.75
N TRP A 78 19.30 2.33 4.62
CA TRP A 78 19.47 3.66 4.05
C TRP A 78 18.99 4.76 5.00
N ALA A 79 17.79 4.61 5.58
CA ALA A 79 17.20 5.59 6.48
C ALA A 79 18.06 5.77 7.74
N ASN A 80 18.52 4.67 8.35
CA ASN A 80 19.44 4.75 9.49
C ASN A 80 20.76 5.42 9.11
N THR A 81 21.31 5.14 7.93
CA THR A 81 22.55 5.78 7.46
C THR A 81 22.34 7.27 7.23
N PHE A 82 21.22 7.65 6.62
CA PHE A 82 20.86 9.04 6.37
C PHE A 82 20.63 9.82 7.67
N ILE A 83 19.91 9.24 8.62
CA ILE A 83 19.67 9.84 9.94
C ILE A 83 20.98 10.06 10.68
N ASN A 84 21.83 9.04 10.76
CA ASN A 84 23.12 9.14 11.46
C ASN A 84 24.06 10.15 10.82
N LYS A 85 24.14 10.21 9.49
CA LYS A 85 25.00 11.19 8.79
C LYS A 85 24.57 12.63 8.98
N ASN A 86 23.28 12.86 9.23
CA ASN A 86 22.71 14.20 9.32
C ASN A 86 22.24 14.55 10.75
N ILE A 87 22.62 13.77 11.76
CA ILE A 87 22.10 13.92 13.13
C ILE A 87 22.39 15.30 13.72
N ASP A 88 23.57 15.88 13.44
CA ASP A 88 23.93 17.24 13.87
C ASP A 88 23.12 18.32 13.16
N LEU A 89 22.77 18.11 11.88
CA LEU A 89 21.85 18.99 11.15
C LEU A 89 20.44 18.91 11.73
N PHE A 90 19.95 17.70 12.03
CA PHE A 90 18.64 17.51 12.67
C PHE A 90 18.58 18.14 14.06
N LYS A 91 19.66 18.04 14.85
CA LYS A 91 19.77 18.72 16.14
C LYS A 91 19.69 20.24 15.97
N LYS A 92 20.41 20.81 14.99
CA LYS A 92 20.36 22.27 14.71
C LYS A 92 18.98 22.72 14.23
N LEU A 93 18.30 21.92 13.40
CA LEU A 93 16.95 22.21 12.93
C LEU A 93 15.91 22.11 14.05
N ALA A 94 16.06 21.13 14.96
CA ALA A 94 15.19 20.99 16.12
C ALA A 94 15.32 22.17 17.10
N HIS A 95 16.55 22.65 17.33
CA HIS A 95 16.79 23.82 18.19
C HIS A 95 16.30 25.15 17.58
N ARG A 96 16.09 25.23 16.25
CA ARG A 96 15.57 26.47 15.63
C ARG A 96 14.10 26.73 15.94
N ASN A 97 13.34 25.72 16.38
CA ASN A 97 11.97 25.91 16.86
C ASN A 97 11.90 26.26 18.37
N ASP A 98 13.03 26.30 19.08
CA ASP A 98 13.14 26.74 20.47
C ASP A 98 13.57 28.22 20.53
N ILE A 99 12.88 29.07 19.76
CA ILE A 99 13.04 30.51 19.86
C ILE A 99 12.37 30.93 21.19
N PRO A 100 13.08 31.53 22.16
CA PRO A 100 12.43 32.09 23.32
C PRO A 100 11.45 33.18 22.84
N ASN A 101 10.18 33.02 23.19
CA ASN A 101 9.24 34.14 23.11
C ASN A 101 9.83 35.29 23.94
N HIS A 102 9.82 36.45 23.29
CA HIS A 102 10.37 37.72 23.75
C HIS A 102 9.96 38.11 25.18
#